data_AF-A0A7D8D7U4-F1
#
_entry.id   AF-A0A7D8D7U4-F1
#
_cell.length_a   1.000
_cell.length_b   1.000
_cell.length_c   1.000
_cell.angle_alpha   90.00
_cell.angle_beta   90.00
_cell.angle_gamma   90.00
#
_symmetry.space_group_name_H-M   'P 1'
#
loop_
_entity.id
_entity.type
_entity.pdbx_description
1 polymer ?
#
loop_
_entity_poly.entity_id
_entity_poly.type
_entity_poly.pdbx_seq_one_letter_code
_entity_poly.pdbx_strand_id
1 'polypeptide(L)' 'MKQRLLKLADVLVNHSTKVRPGDQVLIQSVTEIAPAVVREIIKSVEKASGYAHVSMRDVSVTR' A
#
# COMPACT_ATOMS: atom_id res chain seq x y z
N MET A 1 6.34 -17.02 4.00
CA MET A 1 6.17 -15.89 3.05
C MET A 1 5.23 -14.81 3.59
N LYS A 2 4.03 -15.15 4.10
CA LYS A 2 3.00 -14.19 4.58
C LYS A 2 3.46 -13.22 5.69
N GLN A 3 4.23 -13.68 6.68
CA GLN A 3 4.68 -12.83 7.80
C GLN A 3 5.60 -11.67 7.38
N ARG A 4 6.51 -11.90 6.40
CA ARG A 4 7.41 -10.84 5.91
C ARG A 4 6.64 -9.74 5.21
N LEU A 5 5.60 -10.10 4.47
CA LEU A 5 4.74 -9.14 3.78
C LEU A 5 3.94 -8.30 4.78
N LEU A 6 3.35 -8.94 5.80
CA LEU A 6 2.64 -8.25 6.87
C LEU A 6 3.54 -7.23 7.58
N LYS A 7 4.78 -7.63 7.89
CA LYS A 7 5.71 -6.72 8.55
C LYS A 7 6.14 -5.56 7.65
N LEU A 8 6.29 -5.81 6.35
CA LEU A 8 6.59 -4.74 5.39
C LEU A 8 5.45 -3.73 5.31
N ALA A 9 4.20 -4.19 5.14
CA ALA A 9 3.04 -3.31 5.10
C ALA A 9 2.91 -2.47 6.39
N ASP A 10 3.10 -3.10 7.54
CA ASP A 10 3.11 -2.44 8.85
C ASP A 10 4.18 -1.34 8.94
N VAL A 11 5.42 -1.63 8.53
CA VAL A 11 6.51 -0.63 8.54
C VAL A 11 6.21 0.54 7.59
N LEU A 12 5.74 0.25 6.37
CA LEU A 12 5.42 1.30 5.40
C LEU A 12 4.33 2.24 5.91
N VAL A 13 3.25 1.69 6.49
CA VAL A 13 2.10 2.47 6.93
C VAL A 13 2.36 3.16 8.27
N ASN A 14 2.81 2.42 9.29
CA ASN A 14 2.83 2.92 10.66
C ASN A 14 4.15 3.62 11.02
N HIS A 15 5.28 3.18 10.46
CA HIS A 15 6.59 3.75 10.78
C HIS A 15 7.01 4.83 9.78
N SER A 16 6.98 4.52 8.48
CA SER A 16 7.49 5.41 7.44
C SER A 16 6.50 6.52 7.09
N THR A 17 5.25 6.16 6.83
CA THR A 17 4.21 7.12 6.41
C THR A 17 3.48 7.72 7.63
N LYS A 18 3.46 7.00 8.76
CA LYS A 18 2.82 7.41 10.02
C LYS A 18 1.36 7.81 9.81
N VAL A 19 0.62 6.97 9.10
CA VAL A 19 -0.80 7.20 8.75
C VAL A 19 -1.62 7.44 10.01
N ARG A 20 -2.50 8.44 9.94
CA ARG A 20 -3.42 8.84 10.99
C ARG A 20 -4.86 8.63 10.54
N PRO A 21 -5.81 8.51 11.50
CA PRO A 21 -7.22 8.48 11.18
C PRO A 21 -7.64 9.67 10.31
N GLY A 22 -8.31 9.38 9.19
CA GLY A 22 -8.77 10.39 8.24
C GLY A 22 -7.79 10.73 7.11
N ASP A 23 -6.54 10.29 7.18
CA ASP A 23 -5.55 10.56 6.13
C ASP A 23 -5.98 9.94 4.80
N GLN A 24 -5.78 10.69 3.71
CA GLN A 24 -5.96 10.19 2.34
C GLN A 24 -4.60 9.69 1.83
N VAL A 25 -4.46 8.38 1.64
CA VAL A 25 -3.17 7.74 1.32
C VAL A 25 -3.20 7.21 -0.11
N LEU A 26 -2.33 7.74 -0.96
CA LEU A 26 -2.14 7.21 -2.32
C LEU A 26 -1.12 6.07 -2.31
N ILE A 27 -1.57 4.87 -2.67
CA ILE A 27 -0.74 3.71 -2.96
C ILE A 27 -0.56 3.65 -4.48
N GLN A 28 0.58 4.15 -4.95
CA GLN A 28 0.94 4.10 -6.36
C GLN A 28 1.94 2.97 -6.61
N SER A 29 1.60 2.03 -7.50
CA SER A 29 2.55 1.06 -8.02
C SER A 29 2.85 1.35 -9.48
N VAL A 30 4.14 1.44 -9.79
CA VAL A 30 4.67 1.59 -11.14
C VAL A 30 5.43 0.31 -11.44
N THR A 31 5.10 -0.38 -12.55
CA THR A 31 5.71 -1.68 -12.94
C THR A 31 5.18 -2.87 -12.10
N GLU A 32 5.66 -4.09 -12.39
CA GLU A 32 5.19 -5.40 -11.90
C GLU A 32 5.30 -5.60 -10.37
N ILE A 33 4.45 -4.91 -9.60
CA ILE A 33 4.20 -5.24 -8.20
C ILE A 33 3.09 -6.27 -8.12
N ALA A 34 3.36 -7.38 -7.43
CA ALA A 34 2.35 -8.40 -7.18
C ALA A 34 1.13 -7.79 -6.45
N PRO A 35 -0.12 -7.97 -6.96
CA PRO A 35 -1.32 -7.39 -6.35
C PRO A 35 -1.52 -7.77 -4.89
N ALA A 36 -1.00 -8.93 -4.46
CA ALA A 36 -1.04 -9.36 -3.07
C ALA A 36 -0.30 -8.39 -2.12
N VAL A 37 0.77 -7.75 -2.61
CA VAL A 37 1.52 -6.76 -1.82
C VAL A 37 0.70 -5.50 -1.61
N VAL A 38 0.12 -4.97 -2.68
CA VAL A 38 -0.73 -3.78 -2.65
C VAL A 38 -1.92 -4.01 -1.71
N ARG A 39 -2.58 -5.17 -1.80
CA ARG A 39 -3.69 -5.53 -0.90
C ARG A 39 -3.32 -5.53 0.57
N GLU A 40 -2.11 -5.95 0.93
CA GLU A 40 -1.68 -5.95 2.33
C GLU A 40 -1.41 -4.53 2.84
N ILE A 41 -0.89 -3.64 1.97
CA ILE A 41 -0.71 -2.22 2.29
C ILE A 41 -2.08 -1.55 2.49
N ILE A 42 -3.07 -1.80 1.61
CA ILE A 42 -4.45 -1.28 1.76
C ILE A 42 -5.02 -1.65 3.13
N LYS A 43 -4.96 -2.93 3.50
CA LYS A 43 -5.46 -3.39 4.80
C LYS A 43 -4.76 -2.71 5.97
N SER A 44 -3.45 -2.49 5.86
CA SER A 44 -2.69 -1.80 6.90
C SER A 44 -3.10 -0.32 7.01
N VAL A 45 -3.39 0.36 5.90
CA VAL A 45 -3.90 1.74 5.88
C VAL A 45 -5.29 1.83 6.51
N GLU A 46 -6.21 0.94 6.11
CA GLU A 46 -7.57 0.88 6.67
C GLU A 46 -7.54 0.57 8.17
N LYS A 47 -6.62 -0.31 8.61
CA LYS A 47 -6.42 -0.60 10.04
C LYS A 47 -5.95 0.63 10.84
N ALA A 48 -5.20 1.53 10.20
CA ALA A 48 -4.81 2.82 10.78
C ALA A 48 -5.91 3.89 10.68
N SER A 49 -7.13 3.52 10.22
CA SER A 49 -8.26 4.42 9.94
C SER A 49 -7.97 5.48 8.87
N GLY A 50 -7.00 5.22 7.99
CA GLY A 50 -6.77 6.01 6.78
C GLY A 50 -7.60 5.50 5.59
N TYR A 51 -7.71 6.33 4.56
CA TYR A 51 -8.42 6.03 3.31
C TYR A 51 -7.41 5.75 2.20
N ALA A 52 -7.39 4.51 1.72
CA ALA A 52 -6.47 4.09 0.67
C ALA A 52 -7.04 4.39 -0.72
N HIS A 53 -6.28 5.15 -1.52
CA HIS A 53 -6.48 5.34 -2.95
C HIS A 53 -5.41 4.56 -3.70
N VAL A 54 -5.82 3.79 -4.71
CA VAL A 54 -4.89 2.86 -5.38
C VAL A 54 -4.77 3.20 -6.84
N SER A 55 -3.53 3.37 -7.31
CA SER A 55 -3.21 3.52 -8.73
C SER A 55 -2.16 2.49 -9.10
N MET A 56 -2.58 1.46 -9.82
CA MET A 56 -1.68 0.47 -10.38
C MET A 56 -1.50 0.76 -11.87
N ARG A 57 -0.28 1.16 -12.27
CA ARG A 57 0.05 1.46 -13.67
C ARG A 57 1.16 0.54 -14.16
N ASP A 58 0.95 0.00 -15.35
CA ASP A 58 1.95 -0.78 -16.06
C ASP A 58 2.58 0.05 -17.17
N VAL A 59 3.83 0.47 -16.94
CA VAL A 59 4.58 1.32 -17.87
C VAL A 59 4.98 0.60 -19.15
N SER A 60 4.87 -0.74 -19.22
CA SER A 60 5.13 -1.49 -20.45
C SER A 60 4.03 -1.29 -21.50
N VAL A 61 2.81 -0.94 -21.05
CA VAL A 61 1.63 -0.76 -21.88
C VAL A 61 1.00 0.64 -21.78
N THR A 62 1.45 1.46 -20.82
CA THR A 62 1.03 2.85 -20.68
C THR A 62 1.88 3.76 -21.57
N ARG A 63 1.24 4.51 -22.49
CA ARG A 63 1.86 5.54 -23.35
C ARG A 63 1.31 6.91 -23.05
#